data_AF-A0AAN7DKX4-F1
#
_entry.id   AF-A0AAN7DKX4-F1
#
_cell.length_a   1.000
_cell.length_b   1.000
_cell.length_c   1.000
_cell.angle_alpha   90.00
_cell.angle_beta   90.00
_cell.angle_gamma   90.00
#
_symmetry.space_group_name_H-M   'P 1'
#
loop_
_entity.id
_entity.type
_entity.pdbx_description
1 polymer ?
#
loop_
_entity_poly.entity_id
_entity_poly.type
_entity_poly.pdbx_seq_one_letter_code
_entity_poly.pdbx_strand_id
1 'polypeptide(L)'
;MMLLGRKRPHNGKPITQTAIVDTKSQLKETRSKEVMDIFMQQTKLTPTENNLPTANLRQDANMSSYKTTTLSKHSEDVQLIWSLAIALTQANQAASVKKWMRDLVQPGLENQLKRSQELYVNDPFITTFVYMTFGQTDAASESAQAQNDFNLAMFIIHSETKDTTQVVQQQILDFKANGQWQTMTVFHKKCWYAVAGDLGYMAADDFAVTERVYWQCALGMYIWFGTRHGSFDLSRYNKALDDRTSSNINQFKTTKHTAVPDVRCLWYQLLQWWIGNDRVANIDEWPLDLVWLLTLYKQPNTMNETYALRWIEYLETQDMAELAIYATFFLKRPAEKLNHILRECEWSNEAKLINSYHIPRKQVYVAKALNAHDSWDYEGEFRCLIQGGLKEQAKMALLHFLLPKIYDDSDTALTKSIHFLSEMPNPDEDDDIKTLTDTYRALLTKDNMEHAERYIKELQQLQQKYKSKNLHTLLQGLIESLTDHM
;
A
#
# COMPACT_ATOMS: atom_id res chain seq x y z
N MET A 1 9.74 -32.35 20.99
CA MET A 1 10.60 -31.43 20.22
C MET A 1 10.73 -32.00 18.81
N MET A 2 9.81 -31.63 17.91
CA MET A 2 9.86 -32.00 16.50
C MET A 2 9.75 -30.72 15.68
N LEU A 3 10.88 -30.31 15.11
CA LEU A 3 10.94 -29.34 14.03
C LEU A 3 10.44 -30.06 12.77
N LEU A 4 9.19 -29.84 12.38
CA LEU A 4 8.70 -30.23 11.07
C LEU A 4 8.92 -29.08 10.11
N GLY A 5 9.94 -29.25 9.26
CA GLY A 5 10.28 -28.35 8.19
C GLY A 5 9.21 -28.27 7.10
N ARG A 6 9.16 -27.07 6.49
CA ARG A 6 8.52 -26.65 5.24
C ARG A 6 7.95 -27.74 4.33
N LYS A 7 6.75 -27.49 3.80
CA LYS A 7 6.32 -27.96 2.47
C LYS A 7 5.86 -26.78 1.60
N ARG A 8 6.75 -26.34 0.70
CA ARG A 8 6.35 -25.87 -0.64
C ARG A 8 7.09 -26.74 -1.65
N PRO A 9 6.42 -27.34 -2.65
CA PRO A 9 7.13 -27.97 -3.74
C PRO A 9 7.65 -26.87 -4.69
N HIS A 10 8.93 -26.55 -4.59
CA HIS A 10 9.64 -25.84 -5.64
C HIS A 10 10.42 -26.86 -6.46
N ASN A 11 10.09 -26.99 -7.75
CA ASN A 11 10.99 -27.57 -8.73
C ASN A 11 12.24 -26.68 -8.81
N GLY A 12 13.31 -27.08 -8.13
CA GLY A 12 14.59 -26.39 -8.16
C GLY A 12 15.65 -27.22 -7.44
N LYS A 13 16.73 -27.59 -8.15
CA LYS A 13 17.86 -28.35 -7.62
C LYS A 13 18.46 -27.68 -6.36
N PRO A 14 18.99 -28.45 -5.39
CA PRO A 14 19.45 -27.90 -4.12
C PRO A 14 20.79 -27.19 -4.32
N ILE A 15 20.83 -25.89 -4.04
CA ILE A 15 22.08 -25.14 -3.84
C ILE A 15 22.17 -24.85 -2.34
N THR A 16 23.14 -25.47 -1.69
CA THR A 16 23.64 -25.07 -0.37
C THR A 16 24.22 -23.66 -0.49
N GLN A 17 23.58 -22.66 0.11
CA GLN A 17 24.12 -21.30 0.21
C GLN A 17 24.03 -20.81 1.66
N THR A 18 25.21 -20.66 2.27
CA THR A 18 25.48 -19.77 3.39
C THR A 18 24.92 -18.39 3.06
N ALA A 19 24.00 -17.90 3.88
CA ALA A 19 23.26 -16.66 3.63
C ALA A 19 24.19 -15.44 3.72
N ILE A 20 24.65 -14.96 2.55
CA ILE A 20 24.93 -13.54 2.36
C ILE A 20 23.54 -12.89 2.28
N VAL A 21 23.01 -12.44 3.41
CA VAL A 21 21.75 -11.68 3.44
C VAL A 21 21.99 -10.36 2.72
N ASP A 22 21.31 -10.16 1.59
CA ASP A 22 21.36 -8.91 0.82
C ASP A 22 20.92 -7.74 1.72
N THR A 23 21.83 -6.80 1.96
CA THR A 23 21.57 -5.62 2.81
C THR A 23 20.40 -4.78 2.29
N LYS A 24 20.11 -4.83 0.98
CA LYS A 24 18.92 -4.19 0.41
C LYS A 24 17.63 -4.88 0.83
N SER A 25 17.64 -6.20 0.97
CA SER A 25 16.49 -6.97 1.45
C SER A 25 16.19 -6.65 2.91
N GLN A 26 17.21 -6.60 3.76
CA GLN A 26 17.06 -6.26 5.17
C GLN A 26 16.55 -4.83 5.38
N LEU A 27 17.03 -3.87 4.57
CA LEU A 27 16.56 -2.49 4.63
C LEU A 27 15.07 -2.39 4.26
N LYS A 28 14.64 -3.08 3.20
CA LYS A 28 13.22 -3.12 2.79
C LYS A 28 12.33 -3.77 3.84
N GLU A 29 12.78 -4.87 4.45
CA GLU A 29 12.08 -5.54 5.54
C GLU A 29 11.89 -4.60 6.74
N THR A 30 12.98 -3.94 7.18
CA THR A 30 12.97 -2.97 8.28
C THR A 30 12.00 -1.82 8.00
N ARG A 31 12.05 -1.28 6.78
CA ARG A 31 11.15 -0.21 6.34
C ARG A 31 9.69 -0.66 6.38
N SER A 32 9.40 -1.89 5.98
CA SER A 32 8.03 -2.41 5.92
C SER A 32 7.41 -2.54 7.32
N LYS A 33 8.18 -3.02 8.30
CA LYS A 33 7.75 -3.08 9.71
C LYS A 33 7.46 -1.68 10.25
N GLU A 34 8.38 -0.75 10.05
CA GLU A 34 8.25 0.63 10.50
C GLU A 34 7.03 1.33 9.87
N VAL A 35 6.79 1.14 8.57
CA VAL A 35 5.61 1.67 7.89
C VAL A 35 4.34 1.09 8.49
N MET A 36 4.27 -0.23 8.69
CA MET A 36 3.08 -0.87 9.25
C MET A 36 2.82 -0.46 10.71
N ASP A 37 3.87 -0.29 11.51
CA ASP A 37 3.76 0.17 12.90
C ASP A 37 3.17 1.58 12.97
N ILE A 38 3.66 2.51 12.14
CA ILE A 38 3.10 3.86 12.03
C ILE A 38 1.66 3.79 11.53
N PHE A 39 1.40 2.98 10.51
CA PHE A 39 0.06 2.83 9.93
C PHE A 39 -0.96 2.37 10.98
N MET A 40 -0.63 1.33 11.74
CA MET A 40 -1.48 0.80 12.82
C MET A 40 -1.81 1.84 13.90
N GLN A 41 -0.93 2.81 14.15
CA GLN A 41 -1.18 3.91 15.09
C GLN A 41 -2.10 5.00 14.52
N GLN A 42 -2.09 5.16 13.19
CA GLN A 42 -2.90 6.14 12.45
C GLN A 42 -4.27 5.60 12.02
N THR A 43 -4.59 4.35 12.33
CA THR A 43 -5.84 3.69 11.96
C THR A 43 -6.68 3.33 13.18
N LYS A 44 -7.97 3.09 12.93
CA LYS A 44 -8.91 2.59 13.93
C LYS A 44 -9.69 1.42 13.34
N LEU A 45 -9.74 0.33 14.10
CA LEU A 45 -10.65 -0.78 13.87
C LEU A 45 -11.86 -0.62 14.79
N THR A 46 -13.04 -0.54 14.22
CA THR A 46 -14.30 -0.52 14.97
C THR A 46 -14.91 -1.93 14.93
N PRO A 47 -15.08 -2.60 16.07
CA PRO A 47 -15.71 -3.93 16.12
C PRO A 47 -17.11 -3.89 15.50
N THR A 48 -17.46 -4.96 14.77
CA THR A 48 -18.82 -5.19 14.29
C THR A 48 -19.27 -6.55 14.79
N GLU A 49 -20.47 -6.65 15.35
CA GLU A 49 -20.95 -7.91 15.93
C GLU A 49 -21.01 -8.99 14.86
N ASN A 50 -20.40 -10.15 15.15
CA ASN A 50 -20.32 -11.33 14.29
C ASN A 50 -19.74 -11.10 12.88
N ASN A 51 -19.06 -9.98 12.66
CA ASN A 51 -18.49 -9.59 11.37
C ASN A 51 -17.06 -9.07 11.54
N LEU A 52 -16.36 -8.90 10.41
CA LEU A 52 -15.05 -8.24 10.39
C LEU A 52 -15.16 -6.79 10.89
N PRO A 53 -14.10 -6.24 11.52
CA PRO A 53 -14.11 -4.85 11.95
C PRO A 53 -14.23 -3.90 10.75
N THR A 54 -14.82 -2.74 10.99
CA THR A 54 -14.72 -1.63 10.03
C THR A 54 -13.41 -0.91 10.27
N ALA A 55 -12.54 -0.86 9.26
CA ALA A 55 -11.24 -0.21 9.32
C ALA A 55 -11.28 1.18 8.68
N ASN A 56 -10.78 2.19 9.38
CA ASN A 56 -10.70 3.56 8.89
C ASN A 56 -9.37 4.20 9.27
N LEU A 57 -8.90 5.12 8.43
CA LEU A 57 -7.87 6.09 8.83
C LEU A 57 -8.47 7.03 9.89
N ARG A 58 -7.67 7.37 10.90
CA ARG A 58 -8.05 8.39 11.88
C ARG A 58 -8.07 9.77 11.22
N GLN A 59 -8.83 10.70 11.79
CA GLN A 59 -8.92 12.07 11.29
C GLN A 59 -7.58 12.83 11.38
N ASP A 60 -6.73 12.46 12.35
CA ASP A 60 -5.39 13.01 12.56
C ASP A 60 -4.29 12.23 11.82
N ALA A 61 -4.63 11.23 11.01
CA ALA A 61 -3.67 10.50 10.20
C ALA A 61 -2.95 11.45 9.22
N ASN A 62 -1.62 11.36 9.17
CA ASN A 62 -0.79 12.21 8.33
C ASN A 62 0.40 11.43 7.76
N MET A 63 0.61 11.51 6.44
CA MET A 63 1.73 10.86 5.79
C MET A 63 3.10 11.39 6.26
N SER A 64 3.16 12.58 6.86
CA SER A 64 4.41 13.14 7.41
C SER A 64 5.10 12.22 8.41
N SER A 65 4.35 11.38 9.15
CA SER A 65 4.95 10.42 10.10
C SER A 65 5.83 9.36 9.45
N TYR A 66 5.66 9.10 8.14
CA TYR A 66 6.46 8.12 7.41
C TYR A 66 7.83 8.66 6.96
N LYS A 67 8.17 9.92 7.28
CA LYS A 67 9.51 10.49 7.08
C LYS A 67 10.45 10.01 8.19
N THR A 68 10.94 8.79 8.04
CA THR A 68 11.70 8.09 9.08
C THR A 68 13.21 8.07 8.81
N THR A 69 13.98 7.66 9.81
CA THR A 69 15.43 7.43 9.68
C THR A 69 15.76 6.23 8.79
N THR A 70 14.83 5.31 8.57
CA THR A 70 14.99 4.22 7.62
C THR A 70 14.86 4.73 6.18
N LEU A 71 13.89 5.62 5.92
CA LEU A 71 13.71 6.23 4.60
C LEU A 71 14.96 6.98 4.12
N SER A 72 15.66 7.68 5.01
CA SER A 72 16.88 8.44 4.65
C SER A 72 18.07 7.56 4.22
N LYS A 73 17.97 6.23 4.41
CA LYS A 73 18.97 5.26 3.94
C LYS A 73 18.69 4.73 2.53
N HIS A 74 17.54 5.05 1.94
CA HIS A 74 17.21 4.71 0.56
C HIS A 74 17.84 5.69 -0.45
N SER A 75 17.75 5.38 -1.75
CA SER A 75 18.24 6.28 -2.80
C SER A 75 17.52 7.64 -2.77
N GLU A 76 18.19 8.66 -3.29
CA GLU A 76 17.65 10.01 -3.38
C GLU A 76 16.29 10.03 -4.11
N ASP A 77 16.15 9.31 -5.22
CA ASP A 77 14.88 9.22 -5.96
C ASP A 77 13.72 8.70 -5.10
N VAL A 78 13.97 7.70 -4.24
CA VAL A 78 12.98 7.17 -3.30
C VAL A 78 12.65 8.21 -2.24
N GLN A 79 13.65 8.91 -1.70
CA GLN A 79 13.41 9.98 -0.73
C GLN A 79 12.61 11.16 -1.35
N LEU A 80 12.88 11.50 -2.61
CA LEU A 80 12.20 12.57 -3.34
C LEU A 80 10.74 12.23 -3.64
N ILE A 81 10.45 11.02 -4.16
CA ILE A 81 9.06 10.63 -4.41
C ILE A 81 8.24 10.59 -3.10
N TRP A 82 8.83 10.14 -2.00
CA TRP A 82 8.20 10.11 -0.69
C TRP A 82 7.94 11.50 -0.12
N SER A 83 8.95 12.37 -0.15
CA SER A 83 8.81 13.74 0.35
C SER A 83 7.78 14.55 -0.46
N LEU A 84 7.68 14.32 -1.77
CA LEU A 84 6.62 14.88 -2.60
C LEU A 84 5.25 14.32 -2.22
N ALA A 85 5.10 13.00 -2.06
CA ALA A 85 3.83 12.41 -1.63
C ALA A 85 3.32 13.00 -0.31
N ILE A 86 4.23 13.19 0.66
CA ILE A 86 3.92 13.86 1.93
C ILE A 86 3.39 15.27 1.69
N ALA A 87 4.08 16.06 0.85
CA ALA A 87 3.67 17.43 0.51
C ALA A 87 2.30 17.47 -0.18
N LEU A 88 2.01 16.49 -1.04
CA LEU A 88 0.75 16.39 -1.77
C LEU A 88 -0.46 16.05 -0.88
N THR A 89 -0.23 15.39 0.25
CA THR A 89 -1.29 15.02 1.21
C THR A 89 -1.52 16.03 2.35
N GLN A 90 -0.78 17.14 2.40
CA GLN A 90 -1.01 18.15 3.44
C GLN A 90 -2.28 18.96 3.17
N ALA A 91 -2.89 19.50 4.24
CA ALA A 91 -4.10 20.32 4.15
C ALA A 91 -3.94 21.56 3.25
N ASN A 92 -2.75 22.18 3.21
CA ASN A 92 -2.40 23.24 2.27
C ASN A 92 -1.46 22.72 1.17
N GLN A 93 -1.97 21.76 0.39
CA GLN A 93 -1.24 21.07 -0.68
C GLN A 93 -0.44 22.03 -1.58
N ALA A 94 -1.06 23.11 -2.07
CA ALA A 94 -0.42 24.03 -3.01
C ALA A 94 0.81 24.72 -2.39
N ALA A 95 0.72 25.19 -1.14
CA ALA A 95 1.85 25.80 -0.45
C ALA A 95 2.96 24.77 -0.14
N SER A 96 2.57 23.56 0.29
CA SER A 96 3.51 22.48 0.59
C SER A 96 4.29 22.03 -0.65
N VAL A 97 3.64 21.89 -1.80
CA VAL A 97 4.30 21.53 -3.06
C VAL A 97 5.20 22.67 -3.57
N LYS A 98 4.75 23.93 -3.47
CA LYS A 98 5.59 25.09 -3.81
C LYS A 98 6.88 25.11 -2.98
N LYS A 99 6.76 24.92 -1.67
CA LYS A 99 7.92 24.82 -0.77
C LYS A 99 8.83 23.65 -1.15
N TRP A 100 8.26 22.46 -1.32
CA TRP A 100 9.01 21.27 -1.72
C TRP A 100 9.79 21.49 -3.03
N MET A 101 9.17 22.14 -4.02
CA MET A 101 9.82 22.43 -5.29
C MET A 101 10.98 23.42 -5.15
N ARG A 102 10.86 24.43 -4.27
CA ARG A 102 11.97 25.34 -3.94
C ARG A 102 13.12 24.59 -3.28
N ASP A 103 12.82 23.77 -2.28
CA ASP A 103 13.82 22.96 -1.57
C ASP A 103 14.56 22.01 -2.53
N LEU A 104 13.85 21.43 -3.51
CA LEU A 104 14.43 20.57 -4.55
C LEU A 104 15.45 21.32 -5.42
N VAL A 105 15.13 22.53 -5.88
CA VAL A 105 16.00 23.25 -6.82
C VAL A 105 17.08 24.07 -6.11
N GLN A 106 16.88 24.46 -4.86
CA GLN A 106 17.77 25.36 -4.11
C GLN A 106 19.27 25.02 -4.19
N PRO A 107 19.71 23.75 -4.08
CA PRO A 107 21.14 23.42 -4.14
C PRO A 107 21.82 23.83 -5.45
N GLY A 108 21.06 24.01 -6.54
CA GLY A 108 21.59 24.43 -7.84
C GLY A 108 21.78 25.95 -7.99
N LEU A 109 21.24 26.76 -7.07
CA LEU A 109 21.10 28.21 -7.25
C LEU A 109 22.45 28.93 -7.43
N GLU A 110 23.38 28.73 -6.51
CA GLU A 110 24.68 29.43 -6.52
C GLU A 110 25.48 29.14 -7.80
N ASN A 111 25.49 27.87 -8.22
CA ASN A 111 26.14 27.45 -9.45
C ASN A 111 25.48 28.09 -10.68
N GLN A 112 24.15 28.23 -10.70
CA GLN A 112 23.46 28.91 -11.80
C GLN A 112 23.66 30.41 -11.80
N LEU A 113 23.68 31.06 -10.64
CA LEU A 113 24.00 32.49 -10.53
C LEU A 113 25.37 32.77 -11.11
N LYS A 114 26.39 32.03 -10.66
CA LYS A 114 27.77 32.18 -11.15
C LYS A 114 27.84 31.99 -12.66
N ARG A 115 27.32 30.87 -13.17
CA ARG A 115 27.33 30.57 -14.61
C ARG A 115 26.58 31.61 -15.44
N SER A 116 25.43 32.08 -14.97
CA SER A 116 24.59 33.04 -15.70
C SER A 116 25.24 34.43 -15.72
N GLN A 117 25.85 34.85 -14.61
CA GLN A 117 26.60 36.11 -14.54
C GLN A 117 27.83 36.08 -15.45
N GLU A 118 28.53 34.95 -15.56
CA GLU A 118 29.66 34.78 -16.49
C GLU A 118 29.22 34.85 -17.97
N LEU A 119 28.06 34.28 -18.31
CA LEU A 119 27.54 34.24 -19.69
C LEU A 119 26.85 35.54 -20.13
N TYR A 120 26.25 36.28 -19.19
CA TYR A 120 25.44 37.47 -19.45
C TYR A 120 25.89 38.66 -18.59
N VAL A 121 27.20 38.91 -18.56
CA VAL A 121 27.88 39.91 -17.69
C VAL A 121 27.24 41.30 -17.72
N ASN A 122 26.66 41.69 -18.86
CA ASN A 122 26.14 43.04 -19.07
C ASN A 122 24.62 43.16 -18.90
N ASP A 123 23.90 42.09 -18.55
CA ASP A 123 22.45 42.18 -18.36
C ASP A 123 22.10 42.41 -16.88
N PRO A 124 21.57 43.58 -16.50
CA PRO A 124 21.29 43.91 -15.10
C PRO A 124 20.20 43.01 -14.47
N PHE A 125 19.34 42.38 -15.27
CA PHE A 125 18.22 41.57 -14.79
C PHE A 125 18.51 40.06 -14.80
N ILE A 126 19.71 39.61 -15.17
CA ILE A 126 20.04 38.18 -15.16
C ILE A 126 19.89 37.57 -13.77
N THR A 127 20.41 38.25 -12.74
CA THR A 127 20.34 37.80 -11.35
C THR A 127 18.90 37.72 -10.85
N THR A 128 18.09 38.74 -11.17
CA THR A 128 16.64 38.75 -10.88
C THR A 128 15.96 37.55 -11.52
N PHE A 129 16.20 37.33 -12.81
CA PHE A 129 15.59 36.23 -13.55
C PHE A 129 15.99 34.87 -12.97
N VAL A 130 17.27 34.67 -12.65
CA VAL A 130 17.74 33.44 -12.01
C VAL A 130 17.02 33.22 -10.68
N TYR A 131 16.96 34.20 -9.78
CA TYR A 131 16.22 34.05 -8.52
C TYR A 131 14.74 33.69 -8.74
N MET A 132 14.08 34.29 -9.73
CA MET A 132 12.71 33.94 -10.11
C MET A 132 12.57 32.50 -10.60
N THR A 133 13.57 31.97 -11.32
CA THR A 133 13.55 30.57 -11.79
C THR A 133 13.76 29.54 -10.67
N PHE A 134 14.25 29.96 -9.51
CA PHE A 134 14.39 29.12 -8.31
C PHE A 134 13.30 29.40 -7.27
N GLY A 135 12.32 30.25 -7.60
CA GLY A 135 11.24 30.63 -6.68
C GLY A 135 11.69 31.46 -5.48
N GLN A 136 12.87 32.11 -5.55
CA GLN A 136 13.41 33.00 -4.52
C GLN A 136 12.85 34.41 -4.71
N THR A 137 11.58 34.61 -4.37
CA THR A 137 10.84 35.85 -4.65
C THR A 137 11.37 37.06 -3.89
N ASP A 138 11.77 36.89 -2.63
CA ASP A 138 12.37 37.96 -1.83
C ASP A 138 13.68 38.44 -2.45
N ALA A 139 14.62 37.52 -2.73
CA ALA A 139 15.90 37.84 -3.36
C ALA A 139 15.72 38.40 -4.78
N ALA A 140 14.75 37.89 -5.55
CA ALA A 140 14.40 38.43 -6.86
C ALA A 140 13.88 39.87 -6.76
N SER A 141 13.01 40.15 -5.79
CA SER A 141 12.48 41.48 -5.52
C SER A 141 13.58 42.46 -5.13
N GLU A 142 14.45 42.11 -4.18
CA GLU A 142 15.60 42.93 -3.79
C GLU A 142 16.53 43.20 -4.98
N SER A 143 16.79 42.17 -5.80
CA SER A 143 17.59 42.32 -7.01
C SER A 143 16.95 43.27 -8.03
N ALA A 144 15.62 43.26 -8.20
CA ALA A 144 14.92 44.17 -9.11
C ALA A 144 14.92 45.61 -8.59
N GLN A 145 14.77 45.81 -7.27
CA GLN A 145 14.88 47.12 -6.63
C GLN A 145 16.28 47.72 -6.81
N ALA A 146 17.33 46.91 -6.72
CA ALA A 146 18.70 47.36 -6.98
C ALA A 146 18.91 47.86 -8.42
N GLN A 147 18.06 47.45 -9.36
CA GLN A 147 18.03 47.96 -10.75
C GLN A 147 17.01 49.09 -10.97
N ASN A 148 16.45 49.65 -9.89
CA ASN A 148 15.42 50.69 -9.87
C ASN A 148 14.07 50.30 -10.50
N ASP A 149 13.77 49.00 -10.62
CA ASP A 149 12.43 48.54 -11.06
C ASP A 149 11.58 48.08 -9.87
N PHE A 150 11.09 49.07 -9.12
CA PHE A 150 10.23 48.86 -7.95
C PHE A 150 8.88 48.23 -8.31
N ASN A 151 8.37 48.48 -9.52
CA ASN A 151 7.11 47.89 -9.97
C ASN A 151 7.28 46.39 -10.21
N LEU A 152 8.34 45.98 -10.91
CA LEU A 152 8.66 44.57 -11.09
C LEU A 152 8.86 43.88 -9.74
N ALA A 153 9.63 44.48 -8.84
CA ALA A 153 9.86 43.95 -7.49
C ALA A 153 8.55 43.69 -6.73
N MET A 154 7.64 44.66 -6.75
CA MET A 154 6.32 44.54 -6.14
C MET A 154 5.50 43.39 -6.72
N PHE A 155 5.46 43.26 -8.04
CA PHE A 155 4.68 42.21 -8.69
C PHE A 155 5.29 40.82 -8.51
N ILE A 156 6.62 40.69 -8.40
CA ILE A 156 7.29 39.42 -8.04
C ILE A 156 6.75 38.92 -6.70
N ILE A 157 6.74 39.75 -5.66
CA ILE A 157 6.23 39.38 -4.33
C ILE A 157 4.73 39.10 -4.37
N HIS A 158 3.95 39.95 -5.03
CA HIS A 158 2.50 39.80 -5.07
C HIS A 158 2.04 38.58 -5.87
N SER A 159 2.83 38.10 -6.84
CA SER A 159 2.49 36.87 -7.59
C SER A 159 2.34 35.63 -6.70
N GLU A 160 2.96 35.61 -5.50
CA GLU A 160 2.77 34.51 -4.55
C GLU A 160 1.41 34.54 -3.86
N THR A 161 0.91 35.74 -3.61
CA THR A 161 -0.21 36.00 -2.69
C THR A 161 -1.47 36.51 -3.36
N LYS A 162 -1.40 36.93 -4.63
CA LYS A 162 -2.49 37.54 -5.39
C LYS A 162 -2.39 37.14 -6.86
N ASP A 163 -3.53 37.12 -7.55
CA ASP A 163 -3.54 37.04 -9.01
C ASP A 163 -3.27 38.44 -9.59
N THR A 164 -2.03 38.66 -10.02
CA THR A 164 -1.57 39.93 -10.62
C THR A 164 -1.61 39.91 -12.15
N THR A 165 -2.02 38.79 -12.76
CA THR A 165 -1.85 38.50 -14.19
C THR A 165 -2.36 39.63 -15.09
N GLN A 166 -3.62 40.04 -14.91
CA GLN A 166 -4.26 41.04 -15.77
C GLN A 166 -3.60 42.42 -15.66
N VAL A 167 -3.23 42.82 -14.43
CA VAL A 167 -2.60 44.11 -14.16
C VAL A 167 -1.20 44.16 -14.78
N VAL A 168 -0.43 43.08 -14.65
CA VAL A 168 0.91 42.98 -15.22
C VAL A 168 0.86 42.95 -16.75
N GLN A 169 -0.11 42.24 -17.34
CA GLN A 169 -0.32 42.25 -18.79
C GLN A 169 -0.66 43.65 -19.31
N GLN A 170 -1.50 44.41 -18.61
CA GLN A 170 -1.77 45.80 -18.96
C GLN A 170 -0.50 46.67 -18.86
N GLN A 171 0.29 46.50 -17.80
CA GLN A 171 1.54 47.22 -17.62
C GLN A 171 2.53 46.95 -18.78
N ILE A 172 2.61 45.71 -19.25
CA ILE A 172 3.43 45.34 -20.42
C ILE A 172 2.91 46.04 -21.69
N LEU A 173 1.60 46.13 -21.89
CA LEU A 173 1.02 46.86 -23.03
C LEU A 173 1.37 48.35 -22.97
N ASP A 174 1.32 48.95 -21.79
CA ASP A 174 1.67 50.36 -21.59
C ASP A 174 3.16 50.60 -21.88
N PHE A 175 4.05 49.70 -21.44
CA PHE A 175 5.47 49.77 -21.79
C PHE A 175 5.73 49.68 -23.30
N LYS A 176 4.96 48.83 -24.01
CA LYS A 176 5.05 48.70 -25.48
C LYS A 176 4.55 49.96 -26.18
N ALA A 177 3.44 50.53 -25.73
CA ALA A 177 2.86 51.75 -26.30
C ALA A 177 3.79 52.97 -26.10
N ASN A 178 4.47 53.04 -24.95
CA ASN A 178 5.36 54.15 -24.59
C ASN A 178 6.81 53.99 -25.10
N GLY A 179 7.12 52.94 -25.87
CA GLY A 179 8.46 52.71 -26.41
C GLY A 179 9.51 52.20 -25.40
N GLN A 180 9.13 52.04 -24.12
CA GLN A 180 10.02 51.57 -23.05
C GLN A 180 10.39 50.09 -23.23
N TRP A 181 9.46 49.29 -23.79
CA TRP A 181 9.68 47.86 -23.98
C TRP A 181 10.87 47.56 -24.90
N GLN A 182 11.09 48.38 -25.94
CA GLN A 182 12.15 48.19 -26.93
C GLN A 182 13.55 48.44 -26.33
N THR A 183 13.63 49.25 -25.28
CA THR A 183 14.90 49.56 -24.60
C THR A 183 15.24 48.58 -23.48
N MET A 184 14.29 47.73 -23.05
CA MET A 184 14.51 46.72 -22.02
C MET A 184 15.38 45.57 -22.54
N THR A 185 16.24 45.05 -21.66
CA THR A 185 17.05 43.86 -21.97
C THR A 185 16.17 42.61 -22.09
N VAL A 186 16.72 41.54 -22.67
CA VAL A 186 15.99 40.28 -22.82
C VAL A 186 15.59 39.72 -21.45
N PHE A 187 16.47 39.75 -20.46
CA PHE A 187 16.14 39.22 -19.13
C PHE A 187 15.14 40.10 -18.39
N HIS A 188 15.17 41.42 -18.60
CA HIS A 188 14.15 42.32 -18.06
C HIS A 188 12.76 41.98 -18.58
N LYS A 189 12.63 41.80 -19.90
CA LYS A 189 11.38 41.35 -20.53
C LYS A 189 10.94 39.97 -20.05
N LYS A 190 11.89 39.03 -19.88
CA LYS A 190 11.60 37.69 -19.35
C LYS A 190 11.04 37.75 -17.93
N CYS A 191 11.56 38.61 -17.06
CA CYS A 191 11.01 38.81 -15.72
C CYS A 191 9.55 39.32 -15.80
N TRP A 192 9.27 40.33 -16.61
CA TRP A 192 7.91 40.86 -16.80
C TRP A 192 6.94 39.80 -17.34
N TYR A 193 7.32 39.07 -18.39
CA TYR A 193 6.48 37.98 -18.91
C TYR A 193 6.30 36.83 -17.91
N ALA A 194 7.33 36.51 -17.13
CA ALA A 194 7.20 35.49 -16.09
C ALA A 194 6.16 35.89 -15.04
N VAL A 195 6.19 37.12 -14.53
CA VAL A 195 5.18 37.59 -13.56
C VAL A 195 3.78 37.71 -14.19
N ALA A 196 3.70 37.94 -15.49
CA ALA A 196 2.44 37.87 -16.25
C ALA A 196 1.91 36.43 -16.45
N GLY A 197 2.67 35.40 -16.02
CA GLY A 197 2.32 34.00 -16.23
C GLY A 197 2.49 33.51 -17.68
N ASP A 198 3.14 34.32 -18.53
CA ASP A 198 3.38 34.06 -19.94
C ASP A 198 4.76 33.40 -20.12
N LEU A 199 4.84 32.10 -19.82
CA LEU A 199 6.11 31.35 -19.77
C LEU A 199 6.55 30.73 -21.12
N GLY A 200 5.76 30.90 -22.17
CA GLY A 200 5.99 30.31 -23.48
C GLY A 200 6.91 31.14 -24.40
N TYR A 201 6.81 30.88 -25.70
CA TYR A 201 7.47 31.65 -26.74
C TYR A 201 6.72 32.95 -27.07
N MET A 202 7.44 34.06 -27.02
CA MET A 202 6.93 35.41 -27.27
C MET A 202 7.28 35.86 -28.68
N ALA A 203 6.34 35.70 -29.62
CA ALA A 203 6.59 35.97 -31.04
C ALA A 203 7.04 37.40 -31.35
N ALA A 204 6.53 38.39 -30.59
CA ALA A 204 6.89 39.79 -30.78
C ALA A 204 8.34 40.10 -30.36
N ASP A 205 8.93 39.28 -29.49
CA ASP A 205 10.28 39.49 -28.93
C ASP A 205 11.28 38.39 -29.34
N ASP A 206 10.83 37.38 -30.08
CA ASP A 206 11.59 36.23 -30.60
C ASP A 206 12.42 35.46 -29.54
N PHE A 207 11.85 35.22 -28.36
CA PHE A 207 12.46 34.33 -27.36
C PHE A 207 11.40 33.52 -26.60
N ALA A 208 11.83 32.42 -25.97
CA ALA A 208 11.02 31.72 -24.96
C ALA A 208 11.47 32.10 -23.55
N VAL A 209 10.51 32.32 -22.65
CA VAL A 209 10.82 32.77 -21.27
C VAL A 209 11.62 31.70 -20.54
N THR A 210 11.24 30.44 -20.65
CA THR A 210 11.91 29.26 -20.05
C THR A 210 13.15 28.78 -20.81
N GLU A 211 13.60 29.51 -21.84
CA GLU A 211 14.77 29.11 -22.61
C GLU A 211 16.03 29.04 -21.74
N ARG A 212 16.79 27.94 -21.86
CA ARG A 212 18.02 27.62 -21.10
C ARG A 212 17.82 27.49 -19.59
N VAL A 213 16.58 27.37 -19.13
CA VAL A 213 16.24 27.04 -17.74
C VAL A 213 16.21 25.51 -17.59
N TYR A 214 16.79 24.98 -16.51
CA TYR A 214 16.71 23.55 -16.20
C TYR A 214 15.26 23.11 -16.06
N TRP A 215 14.93 21.90 -16.48
CA TRP A 215 13.53 21.46 -16.56
C TRP A 215 12.83 21.50 -15.19
N GLN A 216 13.53 21.24 -14.09
CA GLN A 216 12.98 21.37 -12.74
C GLN A 216 12.61 22.83 -12.47
N CYS A 217 13.52 23.77 -12.69
CA CYS A 217 13.25 25.19 -12.52
C CYS A 217 12.14 25.68 -13.47
N ALA A 218 12.12 25.20 -14.71
CA ALA A 218 11.07 25.54 -15.69
C ALA A 218 9.69 25.04 -15.22
N LEU A 219 9.58 23.76 -14.82
CA LEU A 219 8.37 23.22 -14.19
C LEU A 219 7.95 24.05 -12.97
N GLY A 220 8.93 24.41 -12.12
CA GLY A 220 8.74 25.28 -10.99
C GLY A 220 8.13 26.64 -11.38
N MET A 221 8.64 27.28 -12.45
CA MET A 221 8.08 28.53 -12.95
C MET A 221 6.60 28.41 -13.29
N TYR A 222 6.15 27.28 -13.85
CA TYR A 222 4.73 27.04 -14.06
C TYR A 222 3.95 26.85 -12.75
N ILE A 223 4.56 26.26 -11.71
CA ILE A 223 3.95 26.07 -10.39
C ILE A 223 3.76 27.40 -9.64
N TRP A 224 4.70 28.34 -9.71
CA TRP A 224 4.60 29.60 -8.96
C TRP A 224 4.07 30.79 -9.78
N PHE A 225 4.34 30.87 -11.09
CA PHE A 225 3.84 31.95 -11.96
C PHE A 225 2.77 31.50 -12.97
N GLY A 226 2.75 30.22 -13.35
CA GLY A 226 1.80 29.72 -14.37
C GLY A 226 0.39 29.45 -13.83
N THR A 227 0.24 29.26 -12.53
CA THR A 227 -1.06 28.99 -11.87
C THR A 227 -1.71 30.25 -11.34
N ARG A 228 -3.05 30.33 -11.39
CA ARG A 228 -3.78 31.36 -10.63
C ARG A 228 -3.59 31.12 -9.13
N HIS A 229 -3.55 32.20 -8.35
CA HIS A 229 -3.40 32.13 -6.90
C HIS A 229 -4.42 31.15 -6.27
N GLY A 230 -3.95 30.29 -5.36
CA GLY A 230 -4.77 29.27 -4.68
C GLY A 230 -5.05 27.99 -5.48
N SER A 231 -4.64 27.90 -6.75
CA SER A 231 -4.78 26.67 -7.55
C SER A 231 -3.43 25.97 -7.78
N PHE A 232 -3.43 24.64 -7.77
CA PHE A 232 -2.29 23.83 -8.21
C PHE A 232 -2.68 23.12 -9.51
N ASP A 233 -2.09 23.54 -10.63
CA ASP A 233 -2.39 23.04 -11.97
C ASP A 233 -1.12 23.05 -12.84
N LEU A 234 -0.89 21.98 -13.61
CA LEU A 234 0.20 21.92 -14.60
C LEU A 234 -0.32 21.82 -16.03
N SER A 235 -1.60 22.07 -16.29
CA SER A 235 -2.19 22.05 -17.62
C SER A 235 -1.42 22.92 -18.62
N ARG A 236 -0.99 24.12 -18.19
CA ARG A 236 -0.17 25.04 -19.00
C ARG A 236 1.21 24.47 -19.30
N TYR A 237 1.85 23.81 -18.33
CA TYR A 237 3.15 23.17 -18.53
C TYR A 237 3.03 21.98 -19.49
N ASN A 238 2.04 21.12 -19.26
CA ASN A 238 1.78 19.96 -20.11
C ASN A 238 1.43 20.39 -21.53
N LYS A 239 0.64 21.46 -21.70
CA LYS A 239 0.38 22.07 -23.00
C LYS A 239 1.65 22.63 -23.63
N ALA A 240 2.53 23.29 -22.87
CA ALA A 240 3.80 23.81 -23.39
C ALA A 240 4.72 22.70 -23.94
N LEU A 241 4.57 21.47 -23.44
CA LEU A 241 5.33 20.30 -23.88
C LEU A 241 4.58 19.39 -24.87
N ASP A 242 3.35 19.72 -25.26
CA ASP A 242 2.54 18.85 -26.14
C ASP A 242 2.86 19.04 -27.63
N ASP A 243 3.69 18.15 -28.17
CA ASP A 243 4.07 18.10 -29.59
C ASP A 243 2.89 17.83 -30.54
N ARG A 244 1.77 17.29 -30.05
CA ARG A 244 0.61 16.92 -30.89
C ARG A 244 -0.21 18.12 -31.35
N THR A 245 0.02 19.30 -30.76
CA THR A 245 -0.68 20.55 -31.08
C THR A 245 0.09 21.45 -32.07
N SER A 246 1.09 20.89 -32.75
CA SER A 246 2.14 21.57 -33.55
C SER A 246 1.68 22.34 -34.80
N SER A 247 0.39 22.57 -35.02
CA SER A 247 -0.08 23.46 -36.09
C SER A 247 0.23 24.95 -35.82
N ASN A 248 0.64 25.31 -34.60
CA ASN A 248 1.03 26.67 -34.22
C ASN A 248 2.55 26.80 -34.06
N ILE A 249 3.19 27.66 -34.86
CA ILE A 249 4.64 27.94 -34.83
C ILE A 249 5.12 28.37 -33.43
N ASN A 250 4.32 29.16 -32.71
CA ASN A 250 4.68 29.61 -31.36
C ASN A 250 4.68 28.46 -30.35
N GLN A 251 3.75 27.52 -30.51
CA GLN A 251 3.71 26.32 -29.68
C GLN A 251 4.93 25.44 -29.97
N PHE A 252 5.27 25.22 -31.24
CA PHE A 252 6.47 24.47 -31.62
C PHE A 252 7.75 25.10 -31.06
N LYS A 253 7.89 26.44 -31.17
CA LYS A 253 9.04 27.14 -30.58
C LYS A 253 9.02 27.06 -29.05
N THR A 254 7.86 27.12 -28.40
CA THR A 254 7.75 26.93 -26.95
C THR A 254 8.28 25.57 -26.54
N THR A 255 7.84 24.50 -27.21
CA THR A 255 8.25 23.13 -26.90
C THR A 255 9.73 22.90 -27.17
N LYS A 256 10.24 23.42 -28.30
CA LYS A 256 11.67 23.33 -28.66
C LYS A 256 12.60 24.01 -27.63
N HIS A 257 12.15 25.12 -27.04
CA HIS A 257 12.99 25.94 -26.15
C HIS A 257 12.68 25.74 -24.65
N THR A 258 11.68 24.93 -24.29
CA THR A 258 11.41 24.55 -22.90
C THR A 258 12.07 23.21 -22.60
N ALA A 259 12.85 23.13 -21.51
CA ALA A 259 13.50 21.89 -21.14
C ALA A 259 12.48 20.80 -20.74
N VAL A 260 12.67 19.60 -21.31
CA VAL A 260 11.79 18.45 -21.13
C VAL A 260 12.20 17.64 -19.88
N PRO A 261 11.24 17.19 -19.05
CA PRO A 261 11.51 16.31 -17.91
C PRO A 261 12.06 14.93 -18.30
N ASP A 262 12.86 14.32 -17.43
CA ASP A 262 13.14 12.88 -17.54
C ASP A 262 11.91 12.09 -17.10
N VAL A 263 11.30 11.34 -18.02
CA VAL A 263 10.10 10.53 -17.75
C VAL A 263 10.34 9.39 -16.75
N ARG A 264 11.59 8.99 -16.52
CA ARG A 264 11.97 7.99 -15.50
C ARG A 264 12.07 8.59 -14.10
N CYS A 265 11.96 9.92 -13.98
CA CYS A 265 12.05 10.60 -12.71
C CYS A 265 10.79 10.33 -11.87
N LEU A 266 10.95 9.53 -10.81
CA LEU A 266 9.83 9.02 -9.99
C LEU A 266 8.95 10.13 -9.40
N TRP A 267 9.55 11.21 -8.87
CA TRP A 267 8.76 12.30 -8.31
C TRP A 267 8.00 13.08 -9.40
N TYR A 268 8.56 13.21 -10.60
CA TYR A 268 7.85 13.85 -11.72
C TYR A 268 6.66 12.99 -12.17
N GLN A 269 6.84 11.67 -12.25
CA GLN A 269 5.75 10.73 -12.51
C GLN A 269 4.63 10.87 -11.47
N LEU A 270 4.97 10.91 -10.17
CA LEU A 270 4.00 11.10 -9.09
C LEU A 270 3.24 12.44 -9.24
N LEU A 271 3.97 13.52 -9.56
CA LEU A 271 3.38 14.84 -9.75
C LEU A 271 2.34 14.85 -10.87
N GLN A 272 2.69 14.27 -12.03
CA GLN A 272 1.80 14.17 -13.20
C GLN A 272 0.59 13.27 -12.92
N TRP A 273 0.81 12.13 -12.27
CA TRP A 273 -0.28 11.25 -11.85
C TRP A 273 -1.23 11.94 -10.87
N TRP A 274 -0.69 12.76 -9.95
CA TRP A 274 -1.50 13.45 -8.94
C TRP A 274 -2.51 14.41 -9.55
N ILE A 275 -2.09 15.15 -10.58
CA ILE A 275 -2.93 16.11 -11.30
C ILE A 275 -3.83 15.48 -12.38
N GLY A 276 -3.85 14.14 -12.48
CA GLY A 276 -4.71 13.41 -13.41
C GLY A 276 -4.12 13.12 -14.78
N ASN A 277 -2.80 13.24 -14.96
CA ASN A 277 -2.10 12.79 -16.17
C ASN A 277 -1.32 11.50 -15.90
N ASP A 278 -1.98 10.36 -16.06
CA ASP A 278 -1.42 9.03 -15.80
C ASP A 278 -0.48 8.52 -16.91
N ARG A 279 -0.44 9.17 -18.08
CA ARG A 279 0.33 8.72 -19.25
C ARG A 279 1.83 8.59 -19.02
N VAL A 280 2.36 9.33 -18.05
CA VAL A 280 3.80 9.37 -17.74
C VAL A 280 4.14 8.46 -16.55
N ALA A 281 3.14 8.01 -15.79
CA ALA A 281 3.37 7.31 -14.55
C ALA A 281 3.55 5.80 -14.76
N ASN A 282 4.75 5.29 -14.46
CA ASN A 282 4.98 3.86 -14.33
C ASN A 282 4.96 3.48 -12.85
N ILE A 283 3.75 3.26 -12.31
CA ILE A 283 3.53 2.99 -10.88
C ILE A 283 4.29 1.73 -10.40
N ASP A 284 4.56 0.77 -11.30
CA ASP A 284 5.31 -0.45 -10.98
C ASP A 284 6.78 -0.17 -10.59
N GLU A 285 7.33 1.00 -10.95
CA GLU A 285 8.69 1.41 -10.56
C GLU A 285 8.72 2.10 -9.18
N TRP A 286 7.57 2.43 -8.61
CA TRP A 286 7.49 3.18 -7.37
C TRP A 286 7.70 2.27 -6.14
N PRO A 287 8.12 2.83 -5.00
CA PRO A 287 8.18 2.07 -3.75
C PRO A 287 6.81 1.48 -3.39
N LEU A 288 6.73 0.16 -3.23
CA LEU A 288 5.45 -0.54 -3.03
C LEU A 288 4.71 -0.08 -1.77
N ASP A 289 5.45 0.22 -0.70
CA ASP A 289 4.94 0.78 0.55
C ASP A 289 4.28 2.15 0.31
N LEU A 290 4.91 3.01 -0.51
CA LEU A 290 4.33 4.29 -0.91
C LEU A 290 3.04 4.10 -1.72
N VAL A 291 3.08 3.25 -2.76
CA VAL A 291 1.91 3.02 -3.62
C VAL A 291 0.73 2.54 -2.80
N TRP A 292 0.94 1.59 -1.88
CA TRP A 292 -0.10 1.11 -0.99
C TRP A 292 -0.69 2.22 -0.11
N LEU A 293 0.14 3.03 0.56
CA LEU A 293 -0.38 4.16 1.34
C LEU A 293 -1.15 5.17 0.48
N LEU A 294 -0.73 5.41 -0.76
CA LEU A 294 -1.46 6.29 -1.67
C LEU A 294 -2.86 5.75 -2.01
N THR A 295 -3.09 4.44 -1.97
CA THR A 295 -4.43 3.85 -2.08
C THR A 295 -5.33 4.19 -0.87
N LEU A 296 -4.75 4.64 0.24
CA LEU A 296 -5.48 4.90 1.49
C LEU A 296 -5.64 6.40 1.74
N TYR A 297 -4.57 7.19 1.54
CA TYR A 297 -4.54 8.61 1.87
C TYR A 297 -5.05 9.52 0.74
N LYS A 298 -5.04 9.10 -0.54
CA LYS A 298 -5.55 9.94 -1.64
C LYS A 298 -7.08 9.83 -1.74
N GLN A 299 -7.76 10.98 -1.74
CA GLN A 299 -9.21 11.07 -1.92
C GLN A 299 -9.55 11.96 -3.14
N PRO A 300 -10.43 11.52 -4.06
CA PRO A 300 -11.01 10.18 -4.14
C PRO A 300 -9.94 9.13 -4.48
N ASN A 301 -10.08 7.94 -3.90
CA ASN A 301 -9.15 6.85 -4.18
C ASN A 301 -9.26 6.40 -5.64
N THR A 302 -8.24 6.74 -6.41
CA THR A 302 -8.13 6.47 -7.86
C THR A 302 -7.15 5.33 -8.16
N MET A 303 -6.44 4.82 -7.15
CA MET A 303 -5.50 3.71 -7.35
C MET A 303 -6.22 2.36 -7.39
N ASN A 304 -5.71 1.46 -8.22
CA ASN A 304 -6.22 0.10 -8.33
C ASN A 304 -5.93 -0.70 -7.04
N GLU A 305 -6.94 -1.43 -6.56
CA GLU A 305 -6.85 -2.31 -5.39
C GLU A 305 -5.79 -3.41 -5.56
N THR A 306 -5.40 -3.75 -6.80
CA THR A 306 -4.28 -4.65 -7.09
C THR A 306 -2.98 -4.26 -6.41
N TYR A 307 -2.72 -2.95 -6.22
CA TYR A 307 -1.51 -2.50 -5.53
C TYR A 307 -1.58 -2.76 -4.02
N ALA A 308 -2.77 -2.65 -3.43
CA ALA A 308 -2.95 -3.02 -2.03
C ALA A 308 -2.76 -4.53 -1.84
N LEU A 309 -3.27 -5.35 -2.76
CA LEU A 309 -3.03 -6.80 -2.75
C LEU A 309 -1.55 -7.15 -2.88
N ARG A 310 -0.80 -6.49 -3.79
CA ARG A 310 0.65 -6.70 -3.94
C ARG A 310 1.43 -6.38 -2.66
N TRP A 311 1.03 -5.34 -1.93
CA TRP A 311 1.65 -5.02 -0.63
C TRP A 311 1.39 -6.13 0.40
N ILE A 312 0.15 -6.61 0.49
CA ILE A 312 -0.22 -7.71 1.38
C ILE A 312 0.55 -8.98 1.03
N GLU A 313 0.63 -9.34 -0.25
CA GLU A 313 1.42 -10.48 -0.74
C GLU A 313 2.91 -10.30 -0.45
N TYR A 314 3.45 -9.10 -0.59
CA TYR A 314 4.82 -8.81 -0.22
C TYR A 314 5.06 -9.08 1.28
N LEU A 315 4.18 -8.59 2.17
CA LEU A 315 4.28 -8.86 3.61
C LEU A 315 4.21 -10.36 3.93
N GLU A 316 3.37 -11.13 3.22
CA GLU A 316 3.33 -12.60 3.34
C GLU A 316 4.67 -13.23 2.96
N THR A 317 5.29 -12.81 1.85
CA THR A 317 6.59 -13.36 1.42
C THR A 317 7.76 -13.02 2.35
N GLN A 318 7.58 -12.04 3.23
CA GLN A 318 8.57 -11.62 4.23
C GLN A 318 8.25 -12.18 5.63
N ASP A 319 7.41 -13.22 5.73
CA ASP A 319 6.99 -13.85 6.98
C ASP A 319 6.35 -12.86 7.98
N MET A 320 5.68 -11.81 7.48
CA MET A 320 5.00 -10.79 8.28
C MET A 320 3.48 -10.96 8.28
N ALA A 321 3.00 -12.19 8.52
CA ALA A 321 1.60 -12.56 8.39
C ALA A 321 0.64 -11.67 9.21
N GLU A 322 0.99 -11.29 10.45
CA GLU A 322 0.13 -10.43 11.27
C GLU A 322 -0.03 -9.02 10.69
N LEU A 323 1.02 -8.47 10.07
CA LEU A 323 0.96 -7.17 9.42
C LEU A 323 0.17 -7.27 8.10
N ALA A 324 0.34 -8.36 7.37
CA ALA A 324 -0.46 -8.66 6.18
C ALA A 324 -1.95 -8.76 6.53
N ILE A 325 -2.30 -9.49 7.59
CA ILE A 325 -3.66 -9.55 8.16
C ILE A 325 -4.19 -8.14 8.44
N TYR A 326 -3.43 -7.30 9.14
CA TYR A 326 -3.88 -5.94 9.45
C TYR A 326 -4.15 -5.10 8.19
N ALA A 327 -3.26 -5.19 7.19
CA ALA A 327 -3.43 -4.48 5.93
C ALA A 327 -4.66 -4.94 5.14
N THR A 328 -5.07 -6.22 5.25
CA THR A 328 -6.25 -6.73 4.52
C THR A 328 -7.55 -6.03 4.90
N PHE A 329 -7.68 -5.51 6.12
CA PHE A 329 -8.92 -4.84 6.55
C PHE A 329 -9.25 -3.57 5.75
N PHE A 330 -8.27 -3.02 5.03
CA PHE A 330 -8.44 -1.83 4.20
C PHE A 330 -8.76 -2.15 2.73
N LEU A 331 -8.91 -3.42 2.38
CA LEU A 331 -9.45 -3.84 1.09
C LEU A 331 -10.97 -3.59 1.03
N LYS A 332 -11.51 -3.46 -0.18
CA LYS A 332 -12.96 -3.39 -0.42
C LYS A 332 -13.66 -4.69 -0.04
N ARG A 333 -12.97 -5.83 -0.18
CA ARG A 333 -13.47 -7.18 0.17
C ARG A 333 -12.43 -7.93 1.00
N PRO A 334 -12.32 -7.64 2.31
CA PRO A 334 -11.23 -8.17 3.14
C PRO A 334 -11.32 -9.69 3.36
N ALA A 335 -12.53 -10.27 3.37
CA ALA A 335 -12.76 -11.63 3.85
C ALA A 335 -12.00 -12.73 3.08
N GLU A 336 -11.96 -12.64 1.74
CA GLU A 336 -11.34 -13.68 0.90
C GLU A 336 -9.83 -13.77 1.16
N LYS A 337 -9.13 -12.64 1.08
CA LYS A 337 -7.68 -12.58 1.30
C LYS A 337 -7.32 -12.86 2.76
N LEU A 338 -8.11 -12.36 3.72
CA LEU A 338 -7.93 -12.65 5.14
C LEU A 338 -8.00 -14.15 5.44
N ASN A 339 -9.02 -14.85 4.92
CA ASN A 339 -9.17 -16.30 5.13
C ASN A 339 -8.00 -17.09 4.56
N HIS A 340 -7.48 -16.66 3.40
CA HIS A 340 -6.29 -17.26 2.81
C HIS A 340 -5.08 -17.11 3.74
N ILE A 341 -4.79 -15.90 4.22
CA ILE A 341 -3.63 -15.65 5.10
C ILE A 341 -3.78 -16.41 6.43
N LEU A 342 -4.97 -16.42 7.03
CA LEU A 342 -5.20 -17.12 8.30
C LEU A 342 -4.98 -18.64 8.19
N ARG A 343 -5.25 -19.24 7.03
CA ARG A 343 -5.06 -20.67 6.78
C ARG A 343 -3.62 -21.01 6.38
N GLU A 344 -3.04 -20.25 5.45
CA GLU A 344 -1.79 -20.62 4.76
C GLU A 344 -0.53 -20.03 5.40
N CYS A 345 -0.64 -18.97 6.20
CA CYS A 345 0.51 -18.30 6.80
C CYS A 345 0.69 -18.65 8.27
N GLU A 346 1.93 -18.68 8.72
CA GLU A 346 2.26 -18.84 10.13
C GLU A 346 2.08 -17.51 10.88
N TRP A 347 1.23 -17.53 11.90
CA TRP A 347 1.00 -16.42 12.83
C TRP A 347 0.95 -16.97 14.25
N SER A 348 1.42 -16.17 15.23
CA SER A 348 1.68 -16.67 16.58
C SER A 348 0.72 -16.13 17.64
N ASN A 349 0.14 -14.94 17.44
CA ASN A 349 -0.64 -14.27 18.48
C ASN A 349 -2.16 -14.32 18.24
N GLU A 350 -2.79 -15.45 18.57
CA GLU A 350 -4.26 -15.62 18.51
C GLU A 350 -5.01 -14.54 19.30
N ALA A 351 -4.54 -14.22 20.50
CA ALA A 351 -5.18 -13.25 21.38
C ALA A 351 -5.21 -11.86 20.75
N LYS A 352 -4.14 -11.45 20.05
CA LYS A 352 -4.08 -10.19 19.31
C LYS A 352 -5.07 -10.17 18.15
N LEU A 353 -5.18 -11.26 17.39
CA LEU A 353 -6.13 -11.35 16.27
C LEU A 353 -7.59 -11.20 16.73
N ILE A 354 -7.97 -11.87 17.82
CA ILE A 354 -9.33 -11.84 18.33
C ILE A 354 -9.62 -10.53 19.09
N ASN A 355 -8.73 -10.13 20.00
CA ASN A 355 -9.00 -9.05 20.94
C ASN A 355 -8.63 -7.66 20.39
N SER A 356 -7.51 -7.56 19.66
CA SER A 356 -7.02 -6.27 19.16
C SER A 356 -7.43 -6.02 17.71
N TYR A 357 -7.44 -7.04 16.87
CA TYR A 357 -7.90 -6.91 15.48
C TYR A 357 -9.39 -7.21 15.33
N HIS A 358 -10.07 -7.64 16.39
CA HIS A 358 -11.51 -7.90 16.40
C HIS A 358 -11.96 -8.89 15.32
N ILE A 359 -11.09 -9.84 14.93
CA ILE A 359 -11.47 -10.91 14.02
C ILE A 359 -12.43 -11.85 14.77
N PRO A 360 -13.58 -12.23 14.17
CA PRO A 360 -14.48 -13.18 14.79
C PRO A 360 -13.76 -14.47 15.20
N ARG A 361 -13.88 -14.84 16.48
CA ARG A 361 -13.29 -16.04 17.06
C ARG A 361 -13.53 -17.28 16.17
N LYS A 362 -14.77 -17.45 15.72
CA LYS A 362 -15.20 -18.53 14.83
C LYS A 362 -14.35 -18.60 13.55
N GLN A 363 -14.07 -17.46 12.92
CA GLN A 363 -13.30 -17.39 11.67
C GLN A 363 -11.84 -17.81 11.86
N VAL A 364 -11.22 -17.40 12.98
CA VAL A 364 -9.85 -17.80 13.35
C VAL A 364 -9.75 -19.32 13.53
N TYR A 365 -10.67 -19.92 14.28
CA TYR A 365 -10.65 -21.37 14.51
C TYR A 365 -11.01 -22.19 13.27
N VAL A 366 -11.88 -21.68 12.39
CA VAL A 366 -12.12 -22.31 11.08
C VAL A 366 -10.84 -22.38 10.26
N ALA A 367 -10.10 -21.27 10.17
CA ALA A 367 -8.85 -21.25 9.42
C ALA A 367 -7.81 -22.22 9.99
N LYS A 368 -7.69 -22.27 11.32
CA LYS A 368 -6.82 -23.25 12.01
C LYS A 368 -7.24 -24.69 11.75
N ALA A 369 -8.54 -24.98 11.80
CA ALA A 369 -9.06 -26.32 11.52
C ALA A 369 -8.75 -26.76 10.09
N LEU A 370 -8.93 -25.87 9.11
CA LEU A 370 -8.60 -26.15 7.70
C LEU A 370 -7.11 -26.39 7.50
N ASN A 371 -6.25 -25.59 8.13
CA ASN A 371 -4.80 -25.80 8.06
C ASN A 371 -4.38 -27.14 8.70
N ALA A 372 -4.98 -27.49 9.85
CA ALA A 372 -4.74 -28.78 10.49
C ALA A 372 -5.19 -29.96 9.60
N HIS A 373 -6.33 -29.81 8.92
CA HIS A 373 -6.82 -30.77 7.94
C HIS A 373 -5.82 -30.97 6.78
N ASP A 374 -5.32 -29.88 6.18
CA ASP A 374 -4.33 -29.93 5.10
C ASP A 374 -3.01 -30.58 5.54
N SER A 375 -2.70 -30.43 6.84
CA SER A 375 -1.54 -31.02 7.50
C SER A 375 -1.76 -32.46 8.00
N TRP A 376 -2.95 -33.04 7.76
CA TRP A 376 -3.35 -34.38 8.22
C TRP A 376 -3.37 -34.54 9.77
N ASP A 377 -3.47 -33.42 10.48
CA ASP A 377 -3.64 -33.34 11.93
C ASP A 377 -5.12 -33.25 12.30
N TYR A 378 -5.80 -34.39 12.22
CA TYR A 378 -7.24 -34.49 12.52
C TYR A 378 -7.58 -34.24 13.99
N GLU A 379 -6.62 -34.41 14.91
CA GLU A 379 -6.82 -34.07 16.33
C GLU A 379 -6.85 -32.55 16.51
N GLY A 380 -5.90 -31.85 15.89
CA GLY A 380 -5.88 -30.39 15.82
C GLY A 380 -7.12 -29.83 15.13
N GLU A 381 -7.55 -30.42 14.01
CA GLU A 381 -8.79 -30.06 13.30
C GLU A 381 -10.00 -30.14 14.22
N PHE A 382 -10.21 -31.29 14.86
CA PHE A 382 -11.32 -31.54 15.76
C PHE A 382 -11.39 -30.51 16.89
N ARG A 383 -10.26 -30.32 17.61
CA ARG A 383 -10.20 -29.38 18.74
C ARG A 383 -10.47 -27.94 18.30
N CYS A 384 -9.95 -27.52 17.14
CA CYS A 384 -10.22 -26.18 16.62
C CYS A 384 -11.71 -25.99 16.27
N LEU A 385 -12.36 -26.98 15.67
CA LEU A 385 -13.80 -26.90 15.34
C LEU A 385 -14.67 -26.79 16.60
N ILE A 386 -14.34 -27.54 17.66
CA ILE A 386 -14.99 -27.40 18.98
C ILE A 386 -14.80 -25.99 19.56
N GLN A 387 -13.55 -25.49 19.57
CA GLN A 387 -13.24 -24.15 20.09
C GLN A 387 -13.89 -23.02 19.26
N GLY A 388 -14.14 -23.27 17.97
CA GLY A 388 -14.89 -22.39 17.07
C GLY A 388 -16.42 -22.49 17.18
N GLY A 389 -16.94 -23.40 18.02
CA GLY A 389 -18.38 -23.63 18.20
C GLY A 389 -19.07 -24.31 17.01
N LEU A 390 -18.30 -25.01 16.16
CA LEU A 390 -18.78 -25.70 14.96
C LEU A 390 -19.05 -27.18 15.26
N LYS A 391 -20.10 -27.44 16.04
CA LYS A 391 -20.43 -28.78 16.57
C LYS A 391 -20.59 -29.84 15.48
N GLU A 392 -21.38 -29.55 14.46
CA GLU A 392 -21.62 -30.49 13.35
C GLU A 392 -20.36 -30.79 12.55
N GLN A 393 -19.55 -29.78 12.25
CA GLN A 393 -18.29 -29.98 11.54
C GLN A 393 -17.30 -30.77 12.38
N ALA A 394 -17.22 -30.49 13.69
CA ALA A 394 -16.38 -31.25 14.61
C ALA A 394 -16.79 -32.72 14.67
N LYS A 395 -18.11 -32.99 14.75
CA LYS A 395 -18.66 -34.34 14.67
C LYS A 395 -18.25 -35.03 13.37
N MET A 396 -18.40 -34.36 12.23
CA MET A 396 -18.01 -34.93 10.94
C MET A 396 -16.50 -35.21 10.87
N ALA A 397 -15.65 -34.31 11.37
CA ALA A 397 -14.20 -34.52 11.43
C ALA A 397 -13.84 -35.72 12.34
N LEU A 398 -14.50 -35.82 13.49
CA LEU A 398 -14.35 -36.91 14.45
C LEU A 398 -14.68 -38.26 13.80
N LEU A 399 -15.88 -38.36 13.21
CA LEU A 399 -16.39 -39.60 12.62
C LEU A 399 -15.63 -40.01 11.35
N HIS A 400 -15.32 -39.07 10.46
CA HIS A 400 -14.77 -39.40 9.15
C HIS A 400 -13.26 -39.57 9.11
N PHE A 401 -12.54 -38.94 10.05
CA PHE A 401 -11.08 -38.85 9.98
C PHE A 401 -10.40 -39.25 11.28
N LEU A 402 -10.81 -38.68 12.42
CA LEU A 402 -10.08 -38.87 13.69
C LEU A 402 -10.25 -40.29 14.25
N LEU A 403 -11.49 -40.75 14.47
CA LEU A 403 -11.73 -42.10 14.99
C LEU A 403 -11.18 -43.20 14.07
N PRO A 404 -11.40 -43.16 12.74
CA PRO A 404 -10.83 -44.16 11.85
C PRO A 404 -9.30 -44.20 11.83
N LYS A 405 -8.63 -43.06 12.10
CA LYS A 405 -7.16 -42.98 12.15
C LYS A 405 -6.58 -43.58 13.44
N ILE A 406 -7.32 -43.51 14.55
CA ILE A 406 -6.84 -43.95 15.87
C ILE A 406 -7.10 -45.44 16.09
N TYR A 407 -8.16 -45.98 15.52
CA TYR A 407 -8.63 -47.32 15.81
C TYR A 407 -7.66 -48.42 15.34
N ASP A 408 -7.27 -49.29 16.27
CA ASP A 408 -6.41 -50.47 16.04
C ASP A 408 -6.73 -51.66 16.97
N ASP A 409 -7.96 -51.72 17.51
CA ASP A 409 -8.42 -52.70 18.51
C ASP A 409 -7.62 -52.76 19.83
N SER A 410 -6.64 -51.89 20.05
CA SER A 410 -5.93 -51.83 21.33
C SER A 410 -6.73 -51.08 22.39
N ASP A 411 -6.62 -51.50 23.65
CA ASP A 411 -7.18 -50.78 24.80
C ASP A 411 -6.78 -49.29 24.81
N THR A 412 -5.58 -48.97 24.32
CA THR A 412 -5.10 -47.59 24.22
C THR A 412 -5.85 -46.76 23.17
N ALA A 413 -6.17 -47.35 22.01
CA ALA A 413 -6.96 -46.70 20.97
C ALA A 413 -8.43 -46.57 21.36
N LEU A 414 -9.01 -47.59 22.02
CA LEU A 414 -10.37 -47.55 22.56
C LEU A 414 -10.49 -46.43 23.60
N THR A 415 -9.55 -46.35 24.55
CA THR A 415 -9.51 -45.29 25.57
C THR A 415 -9.41 -43.90 24.96
N LYS A 416 -8.52 -43.72 23.96
CA LYS A 416 -8.40 -42.44 23.23
C LYS A 416 -9.69 -42.07 22.46
N SER A 417 -10.35 -43.05 21.85
CA SER A 417 -11.60 -42.84 21.11
C SER A 417 -12.72 -42.37 22.04
N ILE A 418 -12.87 -43.00 23.21
CA ILE A 418 -13.81 -42.59 24.26
C ILE A 418 -13.51 -41.16 24.73
N HIS A 419 -12.23 -40.82 24.93
CA HIS A 419 -11.83 -39.48 25.33
C HIS A 419 -12.31 -38.43 24.31
N PHE A 420 -12.03 -38.60 23.01
CA PHE A 420 -12.48 -37.65 21.99
C PHE A 420 -14.00 -37.56 21.84
N LEU A 421 -14.71 -38.69 21.97
CA LEU A 421 -16.18 -38.69 21.99
C LEU A 421 -16.73 -37.90 23.18
N SER A 422 -16.09 -37.98 24.35
CA SER A 422 -16.49 -37.23 25.54
C SER A 422 -16.19 -35.73 25.47
N GLU A 423 -15.26 -35.31 24.61
CA GLU A 423 -14.97 -33.88 24.35
C GLU A 423 -16.05 -33.20 23.49
N MET A 424 -16.95 -33.96 22.86
CA MET A 424 -18.09 -33.40 22.13
C MET A 424 -19.05 -32.65 23.06
N PRO A 425 -19.58 -31.47 22.67
CA PRO A 425 -20.55 -30.74 23.48
C PRO A 425 -21.89 -31.49 23.55
N ASN A 426 -22.37 -31.79 24.77
CA ASN A 426 -23.56 -32.59 25.04
C ASN A 426 -23.51 -33.99 24.41
N PRO A 427 -22.49 -34.81 24.73
CA PRO A 427 -22.27 -36.08 24.05
C PRO A 427 -23.40 -37.10 24.29
N ASP A 428 -24.11 -37.00 25.42
CA ASP A 428 -25.22 -37.88 25.78
C ASP A 428 -26.55 -37.56 25.07
N GLU A 429 -26.65 -36.36 24.47
CA GLU A 429 -27.83 -35.92 23.71
C GLU A 429 -27.73 -36.23 22.21
N ASP A 430 -26.53 -36.60 21.72
CA ASP A 430 -26.29 -36.97 20.33
C ASP A 430 -26.25 -38.49 20.19
N ASP A 431 -27.30 -39.07 19.59
CA ASP A 431 -27.47 -40.52 19.43
C ASP A 431 -26.25 -41.19 18.75
N ASP A 432 -25.64 -40.53 17.76
CA ASP A 432 -24.50 -41.12 17.04
C ASP A 432 -23.26 -41.20 17.94
N ILE A 433 -22.99 -40.14 18.72
CA ILE A 433 -21.87 -40.05 19.65
C ILE A 433 -22.07 -41.02 20.81
N LYS A 434 -23.30 -41.13 21.32
CA LYS A 434 -23.67 -42.04 22.40
C LYS A 434 -23.51 -43.50 22.00
N THR A 435 -24.07 -43.91 20.86
CA THR A 435 -23.91 -45.28 20.33
C THR A 435 -22.44 -45.66 20.21
N LEU A 436 -21.60 -44.78 19.65
CA LEU A 436 -20.16 -45.04 19.54
C LEU A 436 -19.49 -45.13 20.92
N THR A 437 -19.81 -44.21 21.84
CA THR A 437 -19.25 -44.20 23.20
C THR A 437 -19.56 -45.49 23.94
N ASP A 438 -20.81 -45.94 23.89
CA ASP A 438 -21.25 -47.18 24.54
C ASP A 438 -20.60 -48.40 23.90
N THR A 439 -20.47 -48.42 22.57
CA THR A 439 -19.76 -49.47 21.82
C THR A 439 -18.29 -49.57 22.25
N TYR A 440 -17.55 -48.46 22.23
CA TYR A 440 -16.14 -48.44 22.61
C TYR A 440 -15.93 -48.84 24.08
N ARG A 441 -16.85 -48.43 24.98
CA ARG A 441 -16.80 -48.84 26.39
C ARG A 441 -17.02 -50.34 26.56
N ALA A 442 -18.02 -50.91 25.87
CA ALA A 442 -18.30 -52.34 25.93
C ALA A 442 -17.10 -53.17 25.45
N LEU A 443 -16.45 -52.75 24.35
CA LEU A 443 -15.24 -53.39 23.86
C LEU A 443 -14.05 -53.26 24.83
N LEU A 444 -13.90 -52.10 25.49
CA LEU A 444 -12.79 -51.85 26.41
C LEU A 444 -12.92 -52.60 27.73
N THR A 445 -14.09 -52.54 28.37
CA THR A 445 -14.30 -53.15 29.69
C THR A 445 -14.72 -54.61 29.60
N LYS A 446 -15.24 -55.04 28.44
CA LYS A 446 -15.92 -56.32 28.24
C LYS A 446 -17.16 -56.49 29.11
N ASP A 447 -17.66 -55.40 29.70
CA ASP A 447 -18.90 -55.36 30.45
C ASP A 447 -20.07 -55.03 29.50
N ASN A 448 -21.29 -55.45 29.87
CA ASN A 448 -22.52 -55.19 29.10
C ASN A 448 -22.53 -55.76 27.67
N MET A 449 -21.72 -56.78 27.38
CA MET A 449 -21.69 -57.48 26.08
C MET A 449 -23.02 -58.18 25.73
N GLU A 450 -23.91 -58.37 26.71
CA GLU A 450 -25.29 -58.81 26.49
C GLU A 450 -26.11 -57.85 25.58
N HIS A 451 -25.64 -56.60 25.41
CA HIS A 451 -26.24 -55.61 24.51
C HIS A 451 -25.56 -55.55 23.12
N ALA A 452 -24.62 -56.45 22.81
CA ALA A 452 -23.84 -56.43 21.56
C ALA A 452 -24.71 -56.43 20.30
N GLU A 453 -25.78 -57.23 20.25
CA GLU A 453 -26.71 -57.24 19.11
C GLU A 453 -27.37 -55.87 18.86
N ARG A 454 -27.69 -55.14 19.94
CA ARG A 454 -28.24 -53.79 19.84
C ARG A 454 -27.20 -52.84 19.25
N TYR A 455 -25.97 -52.87 19.76
CA TYR A 455 -24.88 -52.02 19.25
C TYR A 455 -24.58 -52.30 17.77
N ILE A 456 -24.50 -53.57 17.36
CA ILE A 456 -24.30 -53.95 15.94
C ILE A 456 -25.39 -53.33 15.06
N LYS A 457 -26.65 -53.40 15.47
CA LYS A 457 -27.77 -52.83 14.71
C LYS A 457 -27.67 -51.30 14.61
N GLU A 458 -27.29 -50.61 15.68
CA GLU A 458 -27.11 -49.16 15.69
C GLU A 458 -25.90 -48.73 14.82
N LEU A 459 -24.79 -49.49 14.86
CA LEU A 459 -23.62 -49.27 14.00
C LEU A 459 -23.97 -49.47 12.51
N GLN A 460 -24.79 -50.46 12.17
CA GLN A 460 -25.30 -50.65 10.80
C GLN A 460 -26.19 -49.49 10.35
N GLN A 461 -27.00 -48.91 11.24
CA GLN A 461 -27.78 -47.71 10.95
C GLN A 461 -26.86 -46.50 10.70
N LEU A 462 -25.78 -46.35 11.48
CA LEU A 462 -24.75 -45.33 11.23
C LEU A 462 -24.06 -45.51 9.88
N GLN A 463 -23.74 -46.76 9.49
CA GLN A 463 -23.20 -47.05 8.15
C GLN A 463 -24.16 -46.62 7.04
N GLN A 464 -25.48 -46.81 7.20
CA GLN A 464 -26.46 -46.36 6.21
C GLN A 464 -26.60 -44.83 6.16
N LYS A 465 -26.46 -44.16 7.30
CA LYS A 465 -26.59 -42.70 7.44
C LYS A 465 -25.45 -41.94 6.77
N TYR A 466 -24.22 -42.40 6.92
CA TYR A 466 -23.03 -41.72 6.41
C TYR A 466 -22.47 -42.39 5.16
N LYS A 467 -21.87 -41.62 4.24
CA LYS A 467 -21.26 -42.15 2.99
C LYS A 467 -19.73 -42.27 3.05
N SER A 468 -19.13 -42.03 4.21
CA SER A 468 -17.67 -42.01 4.36
C SER A 468 -17.11 -43.42 4.36
N LYS A 469 -16.21 -43.72 3.41
CA LYS A 469 -15.51 -45.00 3.33
C LYS A 469 -14.69 -45.29 4.58
N ASN A 470 -14.00 -44.29 5.12
CA ASN A 470 -13.18 -44.45 6.32
C ASN A 470 -14.03 -44.80 7.54
N LEU A 471 -15.17 -44.12 7.70
CA LEU A 471 -16.13 -44.42 8.76
C LEU A 471 -16.73 -45.82 8.58
N HIS A 472 -17.09 -46.21 7.35
CA HIS A 472 -17.58 -47.57 7.10
C HIS A 472 -16.59 -48.65 7.49
N THR A 473 -15.30 -48.48 7.15
CA THR A 473 -14.24 -49.40 7.57
C THR A 473 -14.14 -49.47 9.09
N LEU A 474 -14.17 -48.33 9.78
CA LEU A 474 -14.17 -48.29 11.24
C LEU A 474 -15.37 -49.03 11.84
N LEU A 475 -16.58 -48.71 11.38
CA LEU A 475 -17.81 -49.31 11.88
C LEU A 475 -17.84 -50.82 11.63
N GLN A 476 -17.28 -51.28 10.50
CA GLN A 476 -17.14 -52.70 10.20
C GLN A 476 -16.19 -53.40 11.17
N GLY A 477 -15.03 -52.79 11.45
CA GLY A 477 -14.10 -53.31 12.46
C GLY A 477 -14.74 -53.42 13.84
N LEU A 478 -15.49 -52.39 14.27
CA LEU A 478 -16.21 -52.43 15.54
C LEU A 478 -17.27 -53.54 15.59
N ILE A 479 -18.00 -53.78 14.49
CA ILE A 479 -18.97 -54.87 14.39
C ILE A 479 -18.28 -56.24 14.48
N GLU A 480 -17.14 -56.40 13.82
CA GLU A 480 -16.34 -57.63 13.87
C GLU A 480 -15.83 -57.90 15.29
N SER A 481 -15.24 -56.90 15.96
CA SER A 481 -14.76 -57.02 17.35
C SER A 481 -15.88 -57.29 18.36
N LEU A 482 -17.10 -56.77 18.14
CA LEU A 482 -18.26 -57.13 18.95
C LEU A 482 -18.69 -58.57 18.71
N THR A 483 -18.65 -59.04 17.46
CA THR A 483 -19.04 -60.40 17.08
C THR A 483 -18.07 -61.45 17.63
N ASP A 484 -16.77 -61.14 17.68
CA ASP A 484 -15.73 -62.02 18.23
C ASP A 484 -15.85 -62.23 19.76
N HIS A 485 -16.66 -61.41 20.43
CA HIS A 485 -16.90 -61.48 21.87
C HIS A 485 -18.31 -61.95 22.25
N MET A 486 -19.17 -62.22 21.26
CA MET A 486 -20.43 -62.95 21.41
C MET A 486 -20.21 -64.45 21.33
#